data_AF-A0A432TCH9-F1
#
_entry.id   AF-A0A432TCH9-F1
#
_cell.length_a   1.000
_cell.length_b   1.000
_cell.length_c   1.000
_cell.angle_alpha   90.00
_cell.angle_beta   90.00
_cell.angle_gamma   90.00
#
_symmetry.space_group_name_H-M   'P 1'
#
loop_
_entity.id
_entity.type
_entity.pdbx_description
1 polymer ?
#
loop_
_entity_poly.entity_id
_entity_poly.type
_entity_poly.pdbx_seq_one_letter_code
_entity_poly.pdbx_strand_id
1 'polypeptide(L)'
;MQKNVFKTDEGVKINFTGVVEKQQIVKMVQNCATGACECMSDETKKKISNMQVEGTDGNVELKLDGEVSKEEIEKALAKSKVLNK
;
A
#
# COMPACT_ATOMS: atom_id res chain seq x y z
N MET A 1 5.59 4.24 12.82
CA MET A 1 4.76 3.19 12.19
C MET A 1 5.65 2.05 11.73
N GLN A 2 5.28 0.81 12.01
CA GLN A 2 5.90 -0.38 11.41
C GLN A 2 5.11 -0.78 10.16
N LYS A 3 5.81 -1.30 9.15
CA LYS A 3 5.25 -1.69 7.86
C LYS A 3 5.71 -3.11 7.57
N ASN A 4 4.80 -4.06 7.51
CA ASN A 4 5.11 -5.45 7.21
C ASN A 4 4.45 -5.83 5.89
N VAL A 5 5.23 -6.29 4.93
CA VAL A 5 4.74 -6.69 3.60
C VAL A 5 4.76 -8.20 3.47
N PHE A 6 3.60 -8.75 3.11
CA PHE A 6 3.33 -10.17 2.97
C PHE A 6 2.88 -10.45 1.55
N LYS A 7 3.46 -11.47 0.91
CA LYS A 7 2.90 -12.02 -0.31
C LYS A 7 1.66 -12.84 0.04
N THR A 8 0.60 -12.71 -0.73
CA THR A 8 -0.59 -13.54 -0.67
C THR A 8 -0.74 -14.32 -1.98
N ASP A 9 -1.65 -15.29 -2.03
CA ASP A 9 -1.97 -15.99 -3.27
C ASP A 9 -2.58 -15.06 -4.33
N GLU A 10 -3.24 -14.01 -3.87
CA GLU A 10 -3.96 -13.04 -4.71
C GLU A 10 -3.15 -11.77 -5.00
N GLY A 11 -1.97 -11.60 -4.40
CA GLY A 11 -1.13 -10.42 -4.59
C GLY A 11 -0.27 -10.11 -3.36
N VAL A 12 -0.48 -8.94 -2.76
CA VAL A 12 0.30 -8.44 -1.62
C VAL A 12 -0.60 -7.84 -0.55
N LYS A 13 -0.29 -8.17 0.70
CA LYS A 13 -0.89 -7.57 1.89
C LYS A 13 0.16 -6.78 2.67
N ILE A 14 -0.19 -5.57 3.08
CA ILE A 14 0.65 -4.69 3.87
C ILE A 14 -0.05 -4.45 5.20
N ASN A 15 0.65 -4.70 6.30
CA ASN A 15 0.16 -4.42 7.64
C ASN A 15 0.92 -3.23 8.24
N PHE A 16 0.17 -2.20 8.62
CA PHE A 16 0.68 -0.99 9.25
C PHE A 16 0.30 -1.00 10.73
N THR A 17 1.30 -0.97 11.62
CA THR A 17 1.08 -0.99 13.08
C THR A 17 1.79 0.15 13.81
N GLY A 18 1.33 0.44 15.02
CA GLY A 18 1.89 1.49 15.88
C GLY A 18 1.22 2.85 15.64
N VAL A 19 1.97 3.95 15.62
CA VAL A 19 1.39 5.28 15.35
C VAL A 19 1.04 5.39 13.85
N VAL A 20 -0.16 4.97 13.48
CA VAL A 20 -0.73 5.05 12.13
C VAL A 20 -2.23 5.34 12.21
N GLU A 21 -2.69 6.34 11.47
CA GLU A 21 -4.11 6.64 11.28
C GLU A 21 -4.61 5.94 10.01
N LYS A 22 -5.77 5.28 10.09
CA LYS A 22 -6.40 4.63 8.94
C LYS A 22 -6.60 5.60 7.78
N GLN A 23 -7.01 6.83 8.08
CA GLN A 23 -7.24 7.85 7.07
C GLN A 23 -5.96 8.20 6.29
N GLN A 24 -4.77 8.10 6.91
CA GLN A 24 -3.50 8.30 6.22
C GLN A 24 -3.29 7.25 5.12
N ILE A 25 -3.62 5.98 5.40
CA ILE A 25 -3.50 4.88 4.44
C ILE A 25 -4.56 5.00 3.35
N VAL A 26 -5.80 5.38 3.70
CA VAL A 26 -6.85 5.66 2.71
C VAL A 26 -6.42 6.77 1.75
N LYS A 27 -5.85 7.87 2.26
CA LYS A 27 -5.31 8.97 1.42
C LYS A 27 -4.18 8.48 0.51
N MET A 28 -3.29 7.61 0.99
CA MET A 28 -2.26 7.00 0.16
C MET A 28 -2.88 6.21 -0.99
N VAL A 29 -3.87 5.35 -0.72
CA VAL A 29 -4.55 4.54 -1.75
C VAL A 29 -5.32 5.41 -2.73
N GLN A 30 -6.00 6.45 -2.26
CA GLN A 30 -6.66 7.42 -3.13
C GLN A 30 -5.67 8.12 -4.07
N ASN A 31 -4.49 8.50 -3.57
CA ASN A 31 -3.44 9.06 -4.41
C ASN A 31 -2.95 8.04 -5.45
N CYS A 32 -2.84 6.75 -5.10
CA CYS A 32 -2.54 5.69 -6.06
C CYS A 32 -3.61 5.56 -7.15
N ALA A 33 -4.88 5.47 -6.76
CA ALA A 33 -6.02 5.27 -7.66
C ALA A 33 -6.25 6.45 -8.60
N THR A 34 -6.01 7.68 -8.14
CA THR A 34 -6.14 8.91 -8.95
C THR A 34 -4.90 9.21 -9.79
N GLY A 35 -3.86 8.37 -9.73
CA GLY A 35 -2.60 8.57 -10.45
C GLY A 35 -1.65 9.58 -9.79
N ALA A 36 -2.05 10.22 -8.70
CA ALA A 36 -1.24 11.19 -7.94
C ALA A 36 -0.09 10.58 -7.13
N CYS A 37 -0.02 9.25 -6.95
CA CYS A 37 1.17 8.61 -6.38
C CYS A 37 2.25 8.43 -7.45
N GLU A 38 3.42 8.99 -7.15
CA GLU A 38 4.70 8.73 -7.85
C GLU A 38 5.46 7.54 -7.23
N CYS A 39 4.82 6.86 -6.27
CA CYS A 39 5.41 5.80 -5.47
C CYS A 39 5.60 4.49 -6.26
N MET A 40 4.75 4.21 -7.25
CA MET A 40 4.78 3.02 -8.10
C MET A 40 4.95 3.39 -9.57
N SER A 41 5.65 2.55 -10.32
CA SER A 41 5.71 2.63 -11.79
C SER A 41 4.34 2.36 -12.41
N ASP A 42 4.05 2.91 -13.59
CA ASP A 42 2.79 2.66 -14.29
C ASP A 42 2.56 1.17 -14.60
N GLU A 43 3.64 0.42 -14.86
CA GLU A 43 3.57 -1.03 -15.03
C GLU A 43 3.05 -1.74 -13.76
N THR A 44 3.61 -1.43 -12.59
CA THR A 44 3.16 -1.99 -11.31
C THR A 44 1.73 -1.58 -11.00
N LYS A 45 1.33 -0.34 -11.30
CA LYS A 45 -0.06 0.12 -11.10
C LYS A 45 -1.05 -0.69 -11.95
N LYS A 46 -0.68 -1.04 -13.19
CA LYS A 46 -1.52 -1.86 -14.08
C LYS A 46 -1.67 -3.31 -13.62
N LYS A 47 -0.69 -3.84 -12.88
CA LYS A 47 -0.76 -5.20 -12.31
C LYS A 47 -1.76 -5.30 -11.15
N ILE A 48 -2.08 -4.18 -10.51
CA ILE A 48 -2.99 -4.13 -9.37
C ILE A 48 -4.43 -4.06 -9.90
N SER A 49 -5.20 -5.09 -9.60
CA SER A 49 -6.61 -5.23 -10.01
C SER A 49 -7.57 -4.71 -8.94
N ASN A 50 -7.16 -4.73 -7.67
CA ASN A 50 -7.98 -4.27 -6.55
C ASN A 50 -7.11 -3.70 -5.42
N MET A 51 -7.64 -2.72 -4.69
CA MET A 51 -7.01 -2.13 -3.51
C MET A 51 -8.04 -1.99 -2.39
N GLN A 52 -7.80 -2.64 -1.26
CA GLN A 52 -8.72 -2.60 -0.11
C GLN A 52 -7.99 -2.16 1.15
N VAL A 53 -8.58 -1.21 1.89
CA VAL A 53 -8.08 -0.75 3.20
C VAL A 53 -9.03 -1.19 4.29
N GLU A 54 -8.52 -1.96 5.25
CA GLU A 54 -9.26 -2.49 6.40
C GLU A 54 -8.56 -2.12 7.71
N GLY A 55 -9.20 -2.43 8.84
CA GLY A 55 -8.66 -2.17 10.17
C GLY A 55 -9.07 -0.83 10.79
N THR A 56 -8.34 -0.44 11.82
CA THR A 56 -8.57 0.74 12.67
C THR A 56 -7.26 1.50 12.89
N ASP A 57 -7.33 2.69 13.46
CA ASP A 57 -6.12 3.41 13.88
C ASP A 57 -5.27 2.52 14.80
N GLY A 58 -3.96 2.59 14.64
CA GLY A 58 -3.02 1.70 15.33
C GLY A 58 -2.74 0.37 14.62
N ASN A 59 -3.65 -0.10 13.77
CA ASN A 59 -3.56 -1.39 13.08
C ASN A 59 -4.38 -1.38 11.77
N VAL A 60 -3.72 -1.03 10.67
CA VAL A 60 -4.35 -0.83 9.36
C VAL A 60 -3.79 -1.82 8.36
N GLU A 61 -4.68 -2.44 7.60
CA GLU A 61 -4.34 -3.43 6.58
C GLU A 61 -4.65 -2.88 5.18
N LEU A 62 -3.70 -3.01 4.27
CA LEU A 62 -3.87 -2.71 2.85
C LEU A 62 -3.64 -3.99 2.04
N LYS A 63 -4.68 -4.45 1.34
CA LYS A 63 -4.60 -5.53 0.35
C LYS A 63 -4.51 -4.94 -1.04
N LEU A 64 -3.58 -5.47 -1.82
CA LEU A 64 -3.35 -5.16 -3.23
C LEU A 64 -3.43 -6.47 -3.99
N ASP A 65 -4.54 -6.68 -4.68
CA ASP A 65 -4.74 -7.91 -5.46
C ASP A 65 -4.27 -7.70 -6.89
N GLY A 66 -3.77 -8.77 -7.52
CA GLY A 66 -3.24 -8.80 -8.87
C GLY A 66 -1.80 -9.33 -8.93
N GLU A 67 -1.18 -9.23 -10.10
CA GLU A 67 0.13 -9.81 -10.40
C GLU A 67 1.29 -8.95 -9.85
N VAL A 68 1.18 -8.49 -8.61
CA VAL A 68 2.18 -7.62 -7.98
C VAL A 68 3.05 -8.39 -7.00
N SER A 69 4.35 -8.12 -7.02
CA SER A 69 5.30 -8.75 -6.11
C SER A 69 5.52 -7.96 -4.83
N LYS A 70 5.90 -8.66 -3.76
CA LYS A 70 6.30 -8.04 -2.50
C LYS A 70 7.40 -6.98 -2.70
N GLU A 71 8.40 -7.27 -3.53
CA GLU A 71 9.54 -6.38 -3.78
C GLU A 71 9.14 -5.09 -4.49
N GLU A 72 8.20 -5.15 -5.44
CA GLU A 72 7.64 -3.97 -6.10
C GLU A 72 6.94 -3.05 -5.09
N ILE A 73 6.16 -3.64 -4.18
CA ILE A 73 5.46 -2.90 -3.13
C ILE A 73 6.43 -2.30 -2.11
N GLU A 74 7.44 -3.06 -1.67
CA GLU A 74 8.45 -2.55 -0.72
C GLU A 74 9.21 -1.35 -1.30
N LYS A 75 9.61 -1.42 -2.57
CA LYS A 75 10.24 -0.29 -3.28
C LYS A 75 9.31 0.91 -3.35
N ALA A 76 8.01 0.69 -3.57
CA ALA A 76 7.04 1.77 -3.62
C ALA A 76 6.79 2.43 -2.26
N LEU A 77 6.70 1.64 -1.20
CA LEU A 77 6.56 2.12 0.17
C LEU A 77 7.78 2.93 0.61
N ALA A 78 8.99 2.54 0.17
CA ALA A 78 10.21 3.31 0.40
C ALA A 78 10.22 4.68 -0.29
N LYS A 79 9.50 4.84 -1.40
CA LYS A 79 9.36 6.12 -2.12
C LYS A 79 8.19 6.98 -1.66
N SER A 80 7.30 6.44 -0.82
CA SER A 80 6.07 7.13 -0.43
C SER A 80 6.34 8.34 0.46
N LYS A 81 6.12 9.54 -0.08
CA LYS A 81 6.18 10.82 0.66
C LYS A 81 5.11 10.92 1.76
N VAL A 82 4.03 10.14 1.66
CA VAL A 82 2.96 10.09 2.67
C VAL A 82 3.41 9.28 3.89
N LEU A 83 4.17 8.21 3.67
CA LEU A 83 4.54 7.27 4.74
C LEU A 83 5.94 7.52 5.34
N ASN A 84 6.77 8.36 4.71
CA ASN A 84 8.15 8.64 5.11
C ASN A 84 8.35 10.13 5.43
N LYS A 85 7.29 10.81 5.85
CA LYS A 85 7.33 12.20 6.31
C LYS A 85 7.61 12.29 7.80
#